data_AF-A0A9D6T7S1-F1
#
_entry.id   AF-A0A9D6T7S1-F1
#
_cell.length_a   1.000
_cell.length_b   1.000
_cell.length_c   1.000
_cell.angle_alpha   90.00
_cell.angle_beta   90.00
_cell.angle_gamma   90.00
#
_symmetry.space_group_name_H-M   'P 1'
#
loop_
_entity.id
_entity.type
_entity.pdbx_description
1 polymer ?
#
loop_
_entity_poly.entity_id
_entity_poly.type
_entity_poly.pdbx_seq_one_letter_code
_entity_poly.pdbx_strand_id
1 'polypeptide(L)'
;MPSQLHEALLLLFRNRPELAPELLRDALHVAPPVYSEARIEPAELTDVQPAEYRADLVVLLYEGTPVLGIVVEVQLRPDADKCYSWPVYAAGLR
;
A
#
# COMPACT_ATOMS: atom_id res chain seq x y z
N MET A 1 -13.29 -7.21 -11.88
CA MET A 1 -12.94 -8.62 -11.62
C MET A 1 -11.42 -8.69 -11.57
N PRO A 2 -10.81 -9.07 -10.43
CA PRO A 2 -9.36 -9.21 -10.36
C PRO A 2 -8.91 -10.24 -11.39
N SER A 3 -7.93 -9.87 -12.22
CA SER A 3 -7.35 -10.77 -13.21
C SER A 3 -6.21 -11.58 -12.59
N GLN A 4 -5.82 -12.68 -13.22
CA GLN A 4 -4.65 -13.45 -12.77
C GLN A 4 -3.39 -12.59 -12.67
N LEU A 5 -3.21 -11.62 -13.58
CA LEU A 5 -2.09 -10.70 -13.55
C LEU A 5 -2.15 -9.76 -12.34
N HIS A 6 -3.34 -9.26 -12.00
CA HIS A 6 -3.53 -8.40 -10.82
C HIS A 6 -3.14 -9.16 -9.54
N GLU A 7 -3.64 -10.38 -9.36
CA GLU A 7 -3.29 -11.21 -8.20
C GLU A 7 -1.81 -11.60 -8.16
N ALA A 8 -1.22 -11.92 -9.32
CA ALA A 8 0.20 -12.25 -9.41
C ALA A 8 1.09 -11.08 -8.98
N LEU A 9 0.74 -9.85 -9.35
CA LEU A 9 1.47 -8.66 -8.92
C LEU A 9 1.33 -8.42 -7.41
N LEU A 10 0.13 -8.61 -6.84
CA LEU A 10 -0.04 -8.54 -5.38
C LEU A 10 0.77 -9.61 -4.64
N LEU A 11 0.89 -10.81 -5.21
CA LEU A 11 1.70 -11.87 -4.63
C LEU A 11 3.19 -11.51 -4.52
N LEU A 12 3.73 -10.67 -5.40
CA LEU A 12 5.12 -10.20 -5.29
C LEU A 12 5.34 -9.46 -3.97
N PHE A 13 4.43 -8.55 -3.62
CA PHE A 13 4.48 -7.80 -2.37
C PHE A 13 4.14 -8.70 -1.17
N ARG A 14 3.14 -9.59 -1.29
CA ARG A 14 2.80 -10.56 -0.23
C ARG A 14 3.96 -11.47 0.15
N ASN A 15 4.78 -11.86 -0.83
CA ASN A 15 5.93 -12.71 -0.58
C ASN A 15 7.16 -11.94 -0.08
N ARG A 16 7.25 -10.62 -0.34
CA ARG A 16 8.37 -9.77 0.07
C ARG A 16 7.93 -8.31 0.22
N PRO A 17 7.43 -7.92 1.42
CA PRO A 17 6.94 -6.56 1.66
C PRO A 17 7.98 -5.46 1.42
N GLU A 18 9.28 -5.77 1.54
CA GLU A 18 10.40 -4.85 1.31
C GLU A 18 10.46 -4.32 -0.14
N LEU A 19 9.79 -5.00 -1.08
CA LEU A 19 9.68 -4.50 -2.44
C LEU A 19 9.02 -3.11 -2.51
N ALA A 20 8.10 -2.79 -1.60
CA ALA A 20 7.43 -1.50 -1.56
C ALA A 20 8.40 -0.31 -1.28
N PRO A 21 9.16 -0.30 -0.15
CA PRO A 21 10.15 0.76 0.09
C PRO A 21 11.30 0.77 -0.93
N GLU A 22 11.66 -0.38 -1.52
CA GLU A 22 12.64 -0.44 -2.60
C GLU A 22 12.16 0.29 -3.86
N LEU A 23 10.91 0.07 -4.29
CA LEU A 23 10.35 0.77 -5.43
C LEU A 23 10.20 2.28 -5.18
N LEU A 24 9.84 2.69 -3.96
CA LEU A 24 9.85 4.11 -3.58
C LEU A 24 11.23 4.73 -3.81
N ARG A 25 12.29 4.09 -3.31
CA ARG A 25 13.66 4.59 -3.41
C ARG A 25 14.21 4.52 -4.84
N ASP A 26 14.09 3.36 -5.48
CA ASP A 26 14.88 3.04 -6.68
C ASP A 26 14.14 3.44 -7.97
N ALA A 27 12.80 3.36 -7.98
CA ALA A 27 12.00 3.70 -9.16
C ALA A 27 11.34 5.09 -9.05
N LEU A 28 10.88 5.47 -7.85
CA LEU A 28 10.20 6.75 -7.63
C LEU A 28 11.11 7.83 -7.02
N HIS A 29 12.35 7.46 -6.65
CA HIS A 29 13.34 8.36 -6.06
C HIS A 29 12.86 9.09 -4.80
N VAL A 30 11.94 8.47 -4.05
CA VAL A 30 11.47 8.90 -2.74
C VAL A 30 12.21 8.09 -1.68
N ALA A 31 13.04 8.76 -0.87
CA ALA A 31 13.73 8.11 0.22
C ALA A 31 12.73 7.71 1.32
N PRO A 32 12.58 6.41 1.66
CA PRO A 32 11.80 6.02 2.83
C PRO A 32 12.50 6.52 4.11
N PRO A 33 11.75 6.68 5.23
CA PRO A 33 12.36 6.93 6.53
C PRO A 33 13.26 5.75 6.94
N VAL A 34 14.01 5.89 8.03
CA VAL A 34 14.69 4.74 8.63
C VAL A 34 13.63 3.75 9.13
N TYR A 35 13.81 2.47 8.81
CA TYR A 35 12.95 1.37 9.25
C TYR A 35 13.81 0.11 9.43
N SER A 36 13.34 -0.79 10.31
CA SER A 36 13.93 -2.10 10.58
C SER A 36 13.09 -3.24 10.03
N GLU A 37 11.81 -3.00 9.74
CA GLU A 37 10.91 -4.02 9.21
C GLU A 37 9.84 -3.43 8.27
N ALA A 38 9.42 -4.21 7.27
CA ALA A 38 8.27 -3.95 6.43
C ALA A 38 7.22 -5.06 6.63
N ARG A 39 5.98 -4.70 6.97
CA ARG A 39 4.89 -5.66 7.21
C ARG A 39 3.70 -5.36 6.33
N ILE A 40 2.98 -6.41 5.95
CA ILE A 40 1.67 -6.25 5.34
C ILE A 40 0.65 -6.20 6.45
N GLU A 41 -0.07 -5.09 6.50
CA GLU A 41 -1.24 -5.00 7.36
C GLU A 41 -2.49 -5.45 6.59
N PRO A 42 -3.44 -6.13 7.27
CA PRO A 42 -4.74 -6.37 6.69
C PRO A 42 -5.34 -5.05 6.21
N ALA A 43 -5.82 -5.00 4.96
CA ALA A 43 -6.52 -3.83 4.42
C ALA A 43 -7.90 -3.59 5.09
N GLU A 44 -8.18 -4.26 6.21
CA GLU A 44 -9.32 -4.01 7.08
C GLU A 44 -8.91 -2.95 8.11
N LEU A 45 -8.88 -1.70 7.63
CA LEU A 45 -8.79 -0.53 8.48
C LEU A 45 -10.00 -0.52 9.43
N THR A 46 -9.81 -1.03 10.65
CA THR A 46 -10.92 -1.44 11.54
C THR A 46 -11.44 -0.31 12.42
N ASP A 47 -10.84 0.88 12.37
CA ASP A 47 -11.40 2.07 13.01
C ASP A 47 -11.96 3.03 11.97
N VAL A 48 -13.28 3.19 12.07
CA VAL A 48 -14.15 4.07 11.27
C VAL A 48 -14.54 3.47 9.91
N GLN A 49 -15.80 3.01 9.80
CA GLN A 49 -16.50 2.87 8.53
C GLN A 49 -16.68 4.26 7.90
N PRO A 50 -15.98 4.54 6.79
CA PRO A 50 -16.69 5.13 5.66
C PRO A 50 -16.42 4.30 4.41
N ALA A 51 -17.50 3.75 3.85
CA ALA A 51 -17.65 3.28 2.47
C ALA A 51 -16.42 2.60 1.84
N GLU A 52 -16.29 1.28 1.99
CA GLU A 52 -15.79 0.30 0.98
C GLU A 52 -14.54 0.61 0.12
N TYR A 53 -13.68 1.58 0.46
CA TYR A 53 -12.42 1.79 -0.26
C TYR A 53 -11.37 0.84 0.30
N ARG A 54 -11.38 -0.41 -0.19
CA ARG A 54 -10.35 -1.40 0.10
C ARG A 54 -9.13 -1.08 -0.75
N ALA A 55 -8.00 -0.81 -0.11
CA ALA A 55 -6.72 -0.83 -0.81
C ALA A 55 -6.42 -2.28 -1.23
N ASP A 56 -5.72 -2.47 -2.35
CA ASP A 56 -5.32 -3.83 -2.74
C ASP A 56 -4.33 -4.43 -1.72
N LEU A 57 -3.40 -3.60 -1.22
CA LEU A 57 -2.43 -3.95 -0.21
C LEU A 57 -1.87 -2.71 0.52
N VAL A 58 -1.63 -2.84 1.82
CA VAL A 58 -0.93 -1.83 2.63
C VAL A 58 0.35 -2.44 3.20
N VAL A 59 1.47 -1.75 3.00
CA VAL A 59 2.74 -2.06 3.68
C VAL A 59 3.02 -0.99 4.72
N LEU A 60 3.20 -1.39 5.97
CA LEU A 60 3.69 -0.51 7.03
C LEU A 60 5.19 -0.75 7.26
N LEU A 61 5.95 0.34 7.29
CA LEU A 61 7.34 0.33 7.72
C LEU A 61 7.39 0.62 9.22
N TYR A 62 8.24 -0.11 9.94
CA TYR A 62 8.40 0.01 11.38
C TYR A 62 9.83 0.37 11.77
N GLU A 63 9.95 1.22 12.79
CA GLU A 63 11.16 1.40 13.59
C GLU A 63 10.78 1.46 15.06
N GLY A 64 10.54 0.28 15.66
CA GLY A 64 9.91 0.14 16.98
C GLY A 64 8.41 0.52 17.01
N THR A 65 8.00 1.52 16.22
CA THR A 65 6.62 1.93 15.95
C THR A 65 6.41 2.12 14.44
N PRO A 66 5.16 2.15 13.92
CA PRO A 66 4.92 2.50 12.53
C PRO A 66 5.51 3.88 12.18
N VAL A 67 6.25 3.97 11.09
CA VAL A 67 6.90 5.22 10.62
C VAL A 67 6.43 5.66 9.22
N LEU A 68 5.91 4.75 8.42
CA LEU A 68 5.33 5.06 7.11
C LEU A 68 4.34 3.98 6.69
N GLY A 69 3.18 4.40 6.20
CA GLY A 69 2.25 3.54 5.46
C GLY A 69 2.38 3.73 3.95
N ILE A 70 2.47 2.63 3.22
CA ILE A 70 2.57 2.58 1.77
C ILE A 70 1.35 1.83 1.24
N VAL A 71 0.54 2.51 0.43
CA VAL A 71 -0.59 1.89 -0.27
C VAL A 71 -0.11 1.40 -1.62
N VAL A 72 -0.34 0.13 -1.92
CA VAL A 72 -0.04 -0.49 -3.20
C VAL A 72 -1.36 -0.77 -3.92
N GLU A 73 -1.53 -0.17 -5.08
CA GLU A 73 -2.70 -0.33 -5.96
C GLU A 73 -2.24 -0.90 -7.30
N VAL A 74 -2.71 -2.10 -7.65
CA VAL A 74 -2.35 -2.77 -8.91
C VAL A 74 -3.37 -2.40 -9.97
N GLN A 75 -3.05 -1.34 -10.72
CA GLN A 75 -3.87 -0.87 -11.83
C GLN A 75 -3.36 -1.41 -13.16
N LEU A 76 -4.18 -2.22 -13.85
CA LEU A 76 -3.84 -2.74 -15.18
C LEU A 76 -4.21 -1.77 -16.32
N ARG A 77 -4.97 -0.73 -15.99
CA ARG A 77 -5.32 0.39 -16.88
C ARG A 77 -5.44 1.64 -16.01
N PRO A 78 -5.14 2.83 -16.55
CA PRO A 78 -5.39 4.08 -15.86
C PRO A 78 -6.87 4.20 -15.48
N ASP A 79 -7.13 4.60 -14.24
CA ASP A 79 -8.46 4.89 -13.71
C ASP A 79 -8.46 6.33 -13.19
N ALA A 80 -9.22 7.21 -13.86
CA ALA A 80 -9.25 8.63 -13.55
C ALA A 80 -9.98 8.94 -12.23
N ASP A 81 -10.85 8.04 -11.76
CA ASP A 81 -11.65 8.26 -10.55
C ASP A 81 -10.83 8.00 -9.27
N LYS A 82 -9.69 7.32 -9.38
CA LYS A 82 -8.80 6.98 -8.25
C LYS A 82 -8.20 8.19 -7.56
N CYS A 83 -8.02 9.32 -8.25
CA CYS A 83 -7.49 10.53 -7.62
C CYS A 83 -8.43 11.08 -6.53
N TYR A 84 -9.73 10.78 -6.60
CA TYR A 84 -10.72 11.19 -5.62
C TYR A 84 -10.81 10.24 -4.42
N SER A 85 -10.32 9.00 -4.52
CA SER A 85 -10.32 8.03 -3.42
C SER A 85 -9.06 8.07 -2.56
N TRP A 86 -7.93 8.56 -3.10
CA TRP A 86 -6.65 8.61 -2.40
C TRP A 86 -6.63 9.40 -1.08
N PRO A 87 -7.35 10.54 -0.94
CA PRO A 87 -7.40 11.28 0.32
C PRO A 87 -7.97 10.47 1.49
N VAL A 88 -8.85 9.49 1.22
CA VAL A 88 -9.44 8.62 2.25
C VAL A 88 -8.39 7.69 2.86
N TYR A 89 -7.50 7.13 2.04
CA TYR A 89 -6.41 6.27 2.52
C TYR A 89 -5.46 7.02 3.45
N ALA A 90 -5.07 8.25 3.09
CA ALA A 90 -4.19 9.07 3.91
C ALA A 90 -4.81 9.46 5.27
N ALA A 91 -6.13 9.61 5.34
CA ALA A 91 -6.83 9.90 6.58
C ALA A 91 -6.92 8.68 7.52
N GLY A 92 -6.94 7.48 6.94
CA GLY A 92 -7.06 6.20 7.67
C GLY A 92 -5.75 5.57 8.13
N LEU A 93 -4.63 5.85 7.46
CA LEU A 93 -3.28 5.36 7.83
C LEU A 93 -2.67 6.14 9.00
N ARG A 94 -3.37 6.20 10.14
CA ARG A 94 -2.87 6.84 11.37
C ARG A 94 -2.27 5.83 12.34
#